data_AF-A0A410PPM5-F1
#
_entry.id   AF-A0A410PPM5-F1
#
_cell.length_a   1.000
_cell.length_b   1.000
_cell.length_c   1.000
_cell.angle_alpha   90.00
_cell.angle_beta   90.00
_cell.angle_gamma   90.00
#
_symmetry.space_group_name_H-M   'P 1'
#
loop_
_entity.id
_entity.type
_entity.pdbx_description
1 polymer ?
#
loop_
_entity_poly.entity_id
_entity_poly.type
_entity_poly.pdbx_seq_one_letter_code
_entity_poly.pdbx_strand_id
1 'polypeptide(L)' 'MLENMNEFRCLECNKLLFKYKLKGSLKVQVKCTRCGCITNLTIEREVKAND' A
#
# COMPACT_ATOMS: atom_id res chain seq x y z
N MET A 1 1.64 -4.44 -18.80
CA MET A 1 0.52 -4.01 -17.92
C MET A 1 0.91 -4.30 -16.48
N LEU A 2 0.49 -3.47 -15.52
CA LEU A 2 0.77 -3.64 -14.09
C LEU A 2 -0.20 -4.67 -13.47
N GLU A 3 -0.12 -5.91 -13.93
CA GLU A 3 -0.98 -7.00 -13.46
C GLU A 3 -0.46 -7.58 -12.13
N ASN A 4 -1.37 -8.07 -11.27
CA ASN A 4 -1.06 -8.71 -9.98
C ASN A 4 -0.36 -7.84 -8.93
N MET A 5 -0.60 -6.53 -8.93
CA MET A 5 -0.18 -5.63 -7.84
C MET A 5 -1.27 -5.50 -6.78
N ASN A 6 -0.86 -5.38 -5.52
CA ASN A 6 -1.79 -5.04 -4.45
C ASN A 6 -2.24 -3.59 -4.62
N GLU A 7 -3.50 -3.32 -4.29
CA GLU A 7 -4.06 -1.97 -4.34
C GLU A 7 -4.20 -1.43 -2.92
N PHE A 8 -3.71 -0.21 -2.69
CA PHE A 8 -4.05 0.55 -1.49
C PHE A 8 -5.02 1.67 -1.85
N ARG A 9 -6.18 1.64 -1.21
CA ARG A 9 -7.26 2.60 -1.41
C ARG A 9 -7.47 3.40 -0.13
N CYS A 10 -7.86 4.66 -0.29
CA CYS A 10 -8.22 5.52 0.82
C CYS A 10 -9.41 4.94 1.59
N LEU A 11 -9.29 4.84 2.92
CA LEU A 11 -10.32 4.27 3.79
C LEU A 11 -11.63 5.09 3.79
N GLU A 12 -11.55 6.40 3.54
CA GLU A 12 -12.73 7.29 3.57
C GLU A 12 -13.47 7.35 2.24
N CYS A 13 -12.75 7.54 1.12
CA CYS A 13 -13.36 7.83 -0.17
C CYS A 13 -13.15 6.74 -1.23
N ASN A 14 -12.54 5.61 -0.84
CA ASN A 14 -12.22 4.45 -1.68
C ASN A 14 -11.38 4.78 -2.94
N LYS A 15 -10.82 5.99 -3.02
CA LYS A 15 -9.92 6.40 -4.10
C LYS A 15 -8.65 5.55 -4.05
N LEU A 16 -8.27 4.98 -5.19
CA LEU A 16 -6.98 4.32 -5.34
C LEU A 16 -5.86 5.33 -5.11
N LEU A 17 -5.00 5.04 -4.13
CA LEU A 17 -3.85 5.89 -3.79
C LEU A 17 -2.60 5.40 -4.50
N PHE A 18 -2.33 4.10 -4.44
CA PHE A 18 -1.22 3.49 -5.18
C PHE A 18 -1.41 1.99 -5.35
N LYS A 19 -0.65 1.42 -6.28
CA LYS A 19 -0.46 -0.03 -6.45
C LYS A 19 0.95 -0.40 -6.03
N TYR A 20 1.15 -1.54 -5.38
CA TYR A 20 2.48 -1.96 -4.94
C TYR A 20 2.73 -3.46 -5.10
N LYS A 21 4.00 -3.81 -5.33
CA LYS A 21 4.53 -5.16 -5.21
C LYS A 21 5.81 -5.07 -4.37
N LEU A 22 5.73 -5.55 -3.14
CA LEU A 22 6.81 -5.40 -2.17
C LEU A 22 7.55 -6.74 -1.96
N LYS A 23 8.87 -6.66 -1.87
CA LYS A 23 9.75 -7.67 -1.28
C LYS A 23 10.39 -7.00 -0.04
N GLY A 24 10.11 -7.50 1.16
CA GLY A 24 10.51 -6.86 2.43
C GLY A 24 9.37 -6.07 3.10
N SER A 25 9.71 -4.96 3.77
CA SER A 25 8.76 -4.13 4.51
C SER A 25 8.67 -2.69 3.99
N LEU A 26 7.50 -2.05 4.15
CA LEU A 26 7.23 -0.67 3.76
C LEU A 26 6.49 0.03 4.91
N LYS A 27 7.03 1.15 5.38
CA LYS A 27 6.35 2.07 6.29
C LYS A 27 6.14 3.39 5.57
N VAL A 28 4.89 3.79 5.37
CA VAL A 28 4.53 4.99 4.61
C VAL A 28 3.37 5.73 5.26
N GLN A 29 3.43 7.06 5.26
CA GLN A 29 2.30 7.93 5.53
C GLN A 29 1.82 8.53 4.21
N VAL A 30 0.54 8.37 3.90
CA VAL A 30 -0.04 8.88 2.66
C VAL A 30 -1.24 9.77 2.96
N LYS A 31 -1.28 10.95 2.33
CA LYS A 31 -2.44 11.85 2.36
C LYS A 31 -3.28 11.62 1.12
N CYS A 32 -4.57 11.36 1.28
CA CYS A 32 -5.50 11.27 0.17
C CYS A 32 -5.69 12.63 -0.50
N THR A 33 -5.42 12.71 -1.80
CA THR A 33 -5.58 13.95 -2.58
C THR A 33 -7.04 14.33 -2.85
N ARG A 34 -8.01 13.45 -2.53
CA ARG A 34 -9.45 13.72 -2.73
C ARG A 34 -10.13 14.22 -1.46
N CYS A 35 -9.99 13.51 -0.34
CA CYS A 35 -10.69 13.82 0.90
C CYS A 35 -9.77 14.36 2.01
N GLY A 36 -8.45 14.41 1.80
CA GLY A 36 -7.50 14.92 2.78
C GLY A 36 -7.15 13.95 3.92
N CYS A 37 -7.83 12.81 4.04
CA CYS A 37 -7.53 11.79 5.06
C CYS A 37 -6.05 11.35 4.99
N ILE A 38 -5.40 11.26 6.15
CA ILE A 38 -4.02 10.82 6.31
C ILE A 38 -4.04 9.40 6.84
N THR A 39 -3.37 8.48 6.15
CA THR A 39 -3.26 7.08 6.56
C THR A 39 -1.80 6.69 6.76
N ASN A 40 -1.52 6.10 7.91
CA ASN A 40 -0.24 5.45 8.21
C ASN A 40 -0.35 3.97 7.87
N LEU A 41 0.53 3.47 7.02
CA LEU A 41 0.51 2.10 6.54
C LEU A 41 1.87 1.44 6.81
N THR A 42 1.82 0.27 7.44
CA THR A 42 2.94 -0.64 7.59
C THR A 42 2.59 -1.92 6.84
N ILE A 43 3.39 -2.28 5.84
CA ILE A 43 3.23 -3.49 5.05
C ILE A 43 4.44 -4.37 5.34
N GLU A 44 4.19 -5.53 5.92
CA GLU A 44 5.21 -6.53 6.20
C GLU A 44 4.90 -7.76 5.36
N ARG A 45 5.86 -8.15 4.52
CA ARG A 45 5.77 -9.41 3.79
C ARG A 45 6.80 -10.35 4.36
N GLU A 46 6.34 -11.47 4.95
CA GLU A 46 7.23 -12.53 5.41
C GLU A 46 8.09 -13.00 4.24
N VAL A 47 9.40 -12.74 4.32
CA VAL A 47 10.37 -13.39 3.44
C VAL A 47 10.55 -14.77 4.04
N LYS A 48 9.81 -15.77 3.54
CA LYS A 48 10.16 -17.17 3.81
C LYS A 48 11.55 -17.40 3.21
N ALA A 49 12.57 -17.48 4.06
CA ALA A 49 13.87 -18.00 3.70
C ALA A 49 13.69 -19.50 3.48
N ASN A 50 13.64 -19.92 2.22
CA ASN A 50 13.88 -21.33 1.90
C ASN A 50 15.41 -21.50 1.87
N ASP A 51 15.94 -22.16 2.90
CA ASP A 51 17.22 -22.86 2.86
C ASP A 51 16.92 -24.35 2.62
#